data_AF-A0A1B0GR92-F1
#
_entry.id   AF-A0A1B0GR92-F1
#
_cell.length_a   1.000
_cell.length_b   1.000
_cell.length_c   1.000
_cell.angle_alpha   90.00
_cell.angle_beta   90.00
_cell.angle_gamma   90.00
#
_symmetry.space_group_name_H-M   'P 1'
#
loop_
_entity.id
_entity.type
_entity.pdbx_description
1 polymer ?
#
loop_
_entity_poly.entity_id
_entity_poly.type
_entity_poly.pdbx_seq_one_letter_code
_entity_poly.pdbx_strand_id
1 'polypeptide(L)'
;MPTSVPRGAPFLLLPPLLMLSAVLAVPVDRAAPPQEDSQATETPDTGLYYHRYLQEVINVLETDGHFREKLQAANAEDIKSGKLSQELDFVSHNVRTKLDELKRQEVSRLRMLLKAKMDAKQEPNLQVDHMNLLKQFEHLDPQNQHTFEARDLELLIQTATRDLAQYDAAHHEEFKRYEMLKEHERRRYLESLGEEQRKEAERKLQEQQRRHREHPKVNV
;
A
#
# COMPACT_ATOMS: atom_id res chain seq x y z
N MET A 1 17.04 24.87 -92.06
CA MET A 1 17.13 24.10 -90.81
C MET A 1 17.45 25.08 -89.68
N PRO A 2 16.76 25.11 -88.53
CA PRO A 2 15.55 24.41 -88.11
C PRO A 2 14.34 25.35 -87.83
N THR A 3 13.18 24.76 -87.54
CA THR A 3 11.84 25.35 -87.40
C THR A 3 11.29 25.33 -85.95
N SER A 4 10.36 26.27 -85.68
CA SER A 4 9.13 26.23 -84.85
C SER A 4 9.15 26.28 -83.29
N VAL A 5 8.87 27.47 -82.74
CA VAL A 5 7.71 27.99 -81.90
C VAL A 5 6.70 26.96 -81.29
N PRO A 6 5.83 27.23 -80.25
CA PRO A 6 5.62 28.34 -79.26
C PRO A 6 5.59 27.93 -77.75
N ARG A 7 5.78 28.82 -76.76
CA ARG A 7 4.84 29.72 -76.01
C ARG A 7 3.54 29.08 -75.43
N GLY A 8 3.49 28.97 -74.09
CA GLY A 8 2.28 28.94 -73.23
C GLY A 8 2.60 29.70 -71.92
N ALA A 9 1.94 30.81 -71.61
CA ALA A 9 0.66 30.98 -70.92
C ALA A 9 0.82 31.16 -69.38
N PRO A 10 0.42 32.32 -68.80
CA PRO A 10 0.26 32.53 -67.36
C PRO A 10 -1.20 32.29 -66.93
N PHE A 11 -1.47 31.90 -65.67
CA PHE A 11 -2.56 32.43 -64.80
C PHE A 11 -2.84 31.58 -63.54
N LEU A 12 -3.14 32.30 -62.46
CA LEU A 12 -3.84 31.98 -61.21
C LEU A 12 -4.16 30.51 -60.86
N LEU A 13 -3.66 30.07 -59.70
CA LEU A 13 -4.19 28.92 -58.95
C LEU A 13 -4.88 29.40 -57.66
N LEU A 14 -6.18 29.11 -57.63
CA LEU A 14 -7.21 29.34 -56.61
C LEU A 14 -6.94 28.47 -55.35
N PRO A 15 -7.26 28.90 -54.11
CA PRO A 15 -7.03 28.06 -52.93
C PRO A 15 -8.04 26.91 -52.86
N PRO A 16 -7.67 25.71 -52.40
CA PRO A 16 -8.62 24.61 -52.28
C PRO A 16 -9.54 24.82 -51.07
N LEU A 17 -10.85 24.78 -51.37
CA LEU A 17 -11.97 24.70 -50.45
C LEU A 17 -11.83 23.46 -49.55
N LEU A 18 -11.69 23.68 -48.24
CA LEU A 18 -11.68 22.63 -47.22
C LEU A 18 -13.10 22.03 -47.10
N MET A 19 -13.32 20.86 -47.68
CA MET A 19 -14.57 20.11 -47.55
C MET A 19 -14.68 19.55 -46.12
N LEU A 20 -15.65 20.09 -45.36
CA LEU A 20 -16.06 19.57 -44.07
C LEU A 20 -16.83 18.26 -44.28
N SER A 21 -16.19 17.11 -44.08
CA SER A 21 -16.89 15.82 -44.05
C SER A 21 -17.53 15.64 -42.68
N ALA A 22 -18.86 15.76 -42.62
CA ALA A 22 -19.65 15.38 -41.45
C ALA A 22 -19.70 13.84 -41.37
N VAL A 23 -18.93 13.26 -40.45
CA VAL A 23 -19.09 11.84 -40.09
C VAL A 23 -20.22 11.74 -39.07
N LEU A 24 -21.39 11.29 -39.53
CA LEU A 24 -22.46 10.80 -38.67
C LEU A 24 -21.96 9.53 -37.96
N ALA A 25 -21.52 9.66 -36.72
CA ALA A 25 -21.24 8.52 -35.86
C ALA A 25 -22.57 7.93 -35.37
N VAL A 26 -22.92 6.76 -35.89
CA VAL A 26 -23.99 5.91 -35.36
C VAL A 26 -23.60 5.47 -33.95
N PRO A 27 -24.49 5.57 -32.93
CA PRO A 27 -24.19 5.02 -31.62
C PRO A 27 -24.24 3.50 -31.71
N VAL A 28 -23.06 2.88 -31.67
CA VAL A 28 -22.95 1.44 -31.41
C VAL A 28 -23.19 1.25 -29.92
N ASP A 29 -24.30 0.59 -29.58
CA ASP A 29 -24.53 0.03 -28.25
C ASP A 29 -23.41 -0.98 -27.94
N ARG A 30 -22.37 -0.48 -27.28
CA ARG A 30 -21.38 -1.33 -26.61
C ARG A 30 -22.02 -1.73 -25.30
N ALA A 31 -22.60 -2.93 -25.26
CA ALA A 31 -22.87 -3.62 -24.01
C ALA A 31 -21.59 -3.56 -23.16
N ALA A 32 -21.70 -2.92 -22.00
CA ALA A 32 -20.62 -2.91 -21.02
C ALA A 32 -20.25 -4.37 -20.70
N PRO A 33 -18.95 -4.70 -20.61
CA PRO A 33 -18.57 -6.01 -20.11
C PRO A 33 -19.15 -6.17 -18.69
N PRO A 34 -19.57 -7.38 -18.28
CA PRO A 34 -20.00 -7.63 -16.92
C PRO A 34 -18.88 -7.16 -15.99
N GLN A 35 -19.19 -6.21 -15.11
CA GLN A 35 -18.36 -5.97 -13.95
C GLN A 35 -18.46 -7.24 -13.12
N GLU A 36 -17.44 -8.08 -13.21
CA GLU A 36 -17.20 -9.08 -12.18
C GLU A 36 -16.95 -8.29 -10.90
N ASP A 37 -17.97 -8.20 -10.06
CA ASP A 37 -17.84 -7.90 -8.64
C ASP A 37 -16.97 -9.01 -8.03
N SER A 38 -15.66 -8.90 -8.24
CA SER A 38 -14.69 -9.53 -7.37
C SER A 38 -14.90 -8.85 -6.02
N GLN A 39 -15.70 -9.49 -5.17
CA GLN A 39 -15.65 -9.29 -3.73
C GLN A 39 -14.23 -9.68 -3.28
N ALA A 40 -13.27 -8.80 -3.52
CA ALA A 40 -12.05 -8.78 -2.75
C ALA A 40 -12.52 -8.54 -1.33
N THR A 41 -12.46 -9.60 -0.51
CA THR A 41 -12.45 -9.44 0.93
C THR A 41 -11.49 -8.30 1.24
N GLU A 42 -12.01 -7.15 1.67
CA GLU A 42 -11.19 -6.01 2.08
C GLU A 42 -10.40 -6.47 3.30
N THR A 43 -9.21 -7.00 3.05
CA THR A 43 -8.24 -7.32 4.09
C THR A 43 -7.88 -6.00 4.75
N PRO A 44 -7.92 -5.93 6.09
CA PRO A 44 -7.68 -4.68 6.80
C PRO A 44 -6.31 -4.12 6.43
N ASP A 45 -6.26 -2.82 6.13
CA ASP A 45 -5.00 -2.12 5.87
C ASP A 45 -4.14 -2.21 7.13
N THR A 46 -3.07 -2.98 7.03
CA THR A 46 -2.11 -3.21 8.13
C THR A 46 -1.32 -1.96 8.52
N GLY A 47 -1.46 -0.85 7.78
CA GLY A 47 -0.66 0.36 8.00
C GLY A 47 0.77 0.26 7.48
N LEU A 48 1.15 -0.87 6.86
CA LEU A 48 2.45 -1.09 6.26
C LEU A 48 2.52 -0.44 4.86
N TYR A 49 3.58 0.32 4.57
CA TYR A 49 3.76 1.02 3.29
C TYR A 49 4.03 0.09 2.08
N TYR A 50 4.24 -1.20 2.33
CA TYR A 50 4.42 -2.28 1.36
C TYR A 50 3.32 -3.35 1.50
N HIS A 51 2.21 -3.05 2.19
CA HIS A 51 1.08 -3.96 2.36
C HIS A 51 0.62 -4.56 1.03
N ARG A 52 0.43 -3.74 0.00
CA ARG A 52 0.01 -4.21 -1.33
C ARG A 52 1.00 -5.22 -1.92
N TYR A 53 2.29 -4.94 -1.85
CA TYR A 53 3.33 -5.85 -2.35
C TYR A 53 3.34 -7.17 -1.57
N LEU A 54 3.24 -7.12 -0.24
CA LEU A 54 3.14 -8.30 0.61
C LEU A 54 1.94 -9.17 0.21
N GLN A 55 0.77 -8.56 0.00
CA GLN A 55 -0.43 -9.28 -0.42
C GLN A 55 -0.31 -9.86 -1.82
N GLU A 56 0.22 -9.12 -2.78
CA GLU A 56 0.44 -9.60 -4.14
C GLU A 56 1.37 -10.83 -4.13
N VAL A 57 2.45 -10.79 -3.36
CA VAL A 57 3.37 -11.93 -3.18
C VAL A 57 2.65 -13.14 -2.59
N ILE A 58 1.88 -12.95 -1.50
CA ILE A 58 1.12 -14.04 -0.86
C ILE A 58 0.11 -14.63 -1.85
N ASN A 59 -0.67 -13.80 -2.53
CA ASN A 59 -1.69 -14.24 -3.48
C ASN A 59 -1.08 -15.06 -4.61
N VAL A 60 0.08 -14.66 -5.14
CA VAL A 60 0.78 -15.44 -6.17
C VAL A 60 1.30 -16.76 -5.59
N LEU A 61 1.87 -16.76 -4.40
CA LEU A 61 2.35 -17.98 -3.73
C LEU A 61 1.21 -18.97 -3.43
N GLU A 62 0.04 -18.49 -3.03
CA GLU A 62 -1.14 -19.32 -2.76
C GLU A 62 -1.73 -19.99 -4.01
N THR A 63 -1.40 -19.49 -5.21
CA THR A 63 -1.77 -20.19 -6.46
C THR A 63 -1.02 -21.51 -6.66
N ASP A 64 0.12 -21.69 -5.99
CA ASP A 64 0.89 -22.94 -6.02
C ASP A 64 0.42 -23.90 -4.94
N GLY A 65 -0.07 -25.08 -5.36
CA GLY A 65 -0.64 -26.07 -4.43
C GLY A 65 0.38 -26.58 -3.40
N HIS A 66 1.63 -26.83 -3.83
CA HIS A 66 2.69 -27.32 -2.95
C HIS A 66 3.04 -26.26 -1.91
N PHE A 67 3.27 -25.02 -2.35
CA PHE A 67 3.59 -23.93 -1.42
C PHE A 67 2.44 -23.65 -0.45
N ARG A 68 1.19 -23.69 -0.92
CA ARG A 68 0.00 -23.48 -0.08
C ARG A 68 -0.12 -24.53 1.03
N GLU A 69 0.15 -25.80 0.73
CA GLU A 69 0.16 -26.86 1.75
C GLU A 69 1.24 -26.62 2.81
N LYS A 70 2.44 -26.20 2.37
CA LYS A 70 3.54 -25.84 3.29
C LYS A 70 3.19 -24.62 4.14
N LEU A 71 2.55 -23.61 3.56
CA LEU A 71 2.08 -22.42 4.27
C LEU A 71 1.04 -22.77 5.35
N GLN A 72 0.10 -23.67 5.04
CA GLN A 72 -0.93 -24.10 6.00
C GLN A 72 -0.38 -25.00 7.11
N ALA A 73 0.63 -25.81 6.82
CA ALA A 73 1.25 -26.71 7.80
C ALA A 73 2.33 -26.02 8.66
N ALA A 74 2.86 -24.87 8.23
CA ALA A 74 3.94 -24.19 8.91
C ALA A 74 3.46 -23.50 10.21
N ASN A 75 4.24 -23.64 11.27
CA ASN A 75 4.02 -22.89 12.51
C ASN A 75 4.54 -21.46 12.37
N ALA A 76 4.02 -20.55 13.20
CA ALA A 76 4.47 -19.16 13.22
C ALA A 76 5.99 -19.00 13.42
N GLU A 77 6.64 -19.92 14.16
CA GLU A 77 8.09 -19.91 14.36
C GLU A 77 8.84 -20.29 13.08
N ASP A 78 8.39 -21.32 12.36
CA ASP A 78 9.02 -21.80 11.13
C ASP A 78 8.90 -20.77 10.00
N ILE A 79 7.78 -20.04 9.96
CA ILE A 79 7.55 -18.91 9.06
C ILE A 79 8.57 -17.79 9.34
N LYS A 80 8.75 -17.42 10.61
CA LYS A 80 9.69 -16.35 11.01
C LYS A 80 11.15 -16.74 10.85
N SER A 81 11.48 -18.02 11.03
CA SER A 81 12.86 -18.52 10.94
C SER A 81 13.37 -18.68 9.51
N GLY A 82 12.54 -18.40 8.50
CA GLY A 82 12.91 -18.51 7.08
C GLY A 82 12.89 -19.93 6.52
N LYS A 83 12.38 -20.93 7.25
CA LYS A 83 12.24 -22.30 6.73
C LYS A 83 11.25 -22.36 5.58
N LEU A 84 10.13 -21.65 5.72
CA LEU A 84 9.12 -21.55 4.65
C LEU A 84 9.72 -20.95 3.36
N SER A 85 10.65 -20.01 3.49
CA SER A 85 11.27 -19.36 2.33
C SER A 85 12.09 -20.32 1.46
N GLN A 86 12.60 -21.41 2.01
CA GLN A 86 13.34 -22.44 1.26
C GLN A 86 12.41 -23.25 0.34
N GLU A 87 11.12 -23.32 0.66
CA GLU A 87 10.15 -24.03 -0.18
C GLU A 87 9.94 -23.36 -1.54
N LEU A 88 10.40 -22.11 -1.70
CA LEU A 88 10.35 -21.37 -2.95
C LEU A 88 11.10 -22.07 -4.10
N ASP A 89 12.10 -22.90 -3.80
CA ASP A 89 12.87 -23.68 -4.79
C ASP A 89 12.03 -24.76 -5.49
N PHE A 90 10.93 -25.19 -4.87
CA PHE A 90 10.03 -26.22 -5.39
C PHE A 90 8.79 -25.65 -6.08
N VAL A 91 8.64 -24.33 -6.08
CA VAL A 91 7.51 -23.64 -6.66
C VAL A 91 7.56 -23.66 -8.18
N SER A 92 6.40 -23.72 -8.84
CA SER A 92 6.31 -23.74 -10.30
C SER A 92 6.97 -22.53 -10.97
N HIS A 93 7.52 -22.73 -12.16
CA HIS A 93 8.22 -21.67 -12.91
C HIS A 93 7.34 -20.44 -13.16
N ASN A 94 6.05 -20.64 -13.46
CA ASN A 94 5.12 -19.54 -13.70
C ASN A 94 4.96 -18.63 -12.47
N VAL A 95 4.96 -19.21 -11.26
CA VAL A 95 4.91 -18.44 -10.02
C VAL A 95 6.22 -17.70 -9.80
N ARG A 96 7.38 -18.36 -10.01
CA ARG A 96 8.70 -17.70 -9.95
C ARG A 96 8.77 -16.48 -10.87
N THR A 97 8.34 -16.61 -12.13
CA THR A 97 8.31 -15.48 -13.08
C THR A 97 7.43 -14.33 -12.59
N LYS A 98 6.26 -14.63 -12.00
CA LYS A 98 5.37 -13.60 -11.43
C LYS A 98 5.99 -12.90 -10.22
N LEU A 99 6.65 -13.65 -9.35
CA LEU A 99 7.33 -13.09 -8.17
C LEU A 99 8.49 -12.17 -8.57
N ASP A 100 9.28 -12.56 -9.58
CA ASP A 100 10.34 -11.71 -10.13
C ASP A 100 9.77 -10.39 -10.67
N GLU A 101 8.63 -10.46 -11.35
CA GLU A 101 7.95 -9.28 -11.88
C GLU A 101 7.43 -8.37 -10.77
N LEU A 102 6.78 -8.93 -9.74
CA LEU A 102 6.34 -8.17 -8.56
C LEU A 102 7.51 -7.46 -7.89
N LYS A 103 8.64 -8.15 -7.71
CA LYS A 103 9.85 -7.55 -7.13
C LYS A 103 10.35 -6.37 -7.98
N ARG A 104 10.43 -6.54 -9.30
CA ARG A 104 10.86 -5.47 -10.22
C ARG A 104 9.94 -4.25 -10.16
N GLN A 105 8.63 -4.48 -10.06
CA GLN A 105 7.63 -3.43 -9.91
C GLN A 105 7.78 -2.69 -8.58
N GLU A 106 7.98 -3.41 -7.48
CA GLU A 106 8.17 -2.82 -6.16
C GLU A 106 9.47 -2.00 -6.08
N VAL A 107 10.58 -2.54 -6.58
CA VAL A 107 11.85 -1.80 -6.68
C VAL A 107 11.68 -0.53 -7.50
N SER A 108 10.96 -0.60 -8.63
CA SER A 108 10.72 0.57 -9.48
C SER A 108 9.87 1.62 -8.78
N ARG A 109 8.82 1.19 -8.05
CA ARG A 109 7.98 2.06 -7.22
C ARG A 109 8.80 2.77 -6.15
N LEU A 110 9.62 2.03 -5.40
CA LEU A 110 10.44 2.58 -4.33
C LEU A 110 11.50 3.57 -4.86
N ARG A 111 12.13 3.28 -6.00
CA ARG A 111 13.05 4.22 -6.67
C ARG A 111 12.35 5.51 -7.09
N MET A 112 11.12 5.41 -7.60
CA MET A 112 10.34 6.58 -8.01
C MET A 112 9.96 7.44 -6.79
N LEU A 113 9.56 6.81 -5.68
CA LEU A 113 9.28 7.50 -4.41
C LEU A 113 10.53 8.17 -3.84
N LEU A 114 11.67 7.49 -3.87
CA LEU A 114 12.95 8.05 -3.44
C LEU A 114 13.31 9.29 -4.26
N LYS A 115 13.21 9.19 -5.60
CA LYS A 115 13.47 10.31 -6.50
C LYS A 115 12.55 11.49 -6.23
N ALA A 116 11.23 11.25 -6.14
CA ALA A 116 10.25 12.30 -5.86
C ALA A 116 10.52 13.00 -4.52
N LYS A 117 10.92 12.25 -3.48
CA LYS A 117 11.29 12.83 -2.18
C LYS A 117 12.58 13.65 -2.22
N MET A 118 13.53 13.29 -3.07
CA MET A 118 14.75 14.07 -3.29
C MET A 118 14.44 15.36 -4.06
N ASP A 119 13.67 15.26 -5.15
CA ASP A 119 13.30 16.39 -6.00
C ASP A 119 12.44 17.42 -5.24
N ALA A 120 11.48 16.97 -4.43
CA ALA A 120 10.64 17.85 -3.61
C ALA A 120 11.41 18.59 -2.49
N LYS A 121 12.63 18.16 -2.15
CA LYS A 121 13.42 18.69 -1.04
C LYS A 121 14.71 19.37 -1.48
N GLN A 122 14.85 19.66 -2.78
CA GLN A 122 15.88 20.56 -3.32
C GLN A 122 15.68 22.04 -2.91
N GLU A 123 14.80 22.30 -1.93
CA GLU A 123 14.70 23.54 -1.16
C GLU A 123 15.82 23.59 -0.10
N PRO A 124 16.58 24.69 0.02
CA PRO A 124 17.94 24.72 0.60
C PRO A 124 18.08 24.42 2.11
N ASN A 125 17.00 24.08 2.83
CA ASN A 125 17.01 23.99 4.31
C ASN A 125 16.52 22.66 4.92
N LEU A 126 16.30 21.60 4.14
CA LEU A 126 15.82 20.30 4.66
C LEU A 126 16.95 19.27 4.69
N GLN A 127 17.51 18.99 5.87
CA GLN A 127 18.39 17.83 6.06
C GLN A 127 17.61 16.55 5.77
N VAL A 128 18.14 15.73 4.86
CA VAL A 128 17.56 14.45 4.50
C VAL A 128 17.93 13.44 5.58
N ASP A 129 16.93 12.90 6.27
CA ASP A 129 17.10 11.70 7.08
C ASP A 129 17.23 10.49 6.15
N HIS A 130 18.45 10.33 5.63
CA HIS A 130 18.80 9.27 4.69
C HIS A 130 18.50 7.89 5.29
N MET A 131 18.61 7.74 6.62
CA MET A 131 18.33 6.48 7.30
C MET A 131 16.86 6.11 7.18
N ASN A 132 15.93 7.06 7.39
CA ASN A 132 14.50 6.79 7.23
C ASN A 132 14.06 6.51 5.78
N LEU A 133 14.82 6.98 4.78
CA LEU A 133 14.58 6.63 3.37
C LEU A 133 15.03 5.19 3.07
N LEU A 134 16.17 4.79 3.61
CA LEU A 134 16.69 3.43 3.43
C LEU A 134 15.82 2.39 4.11
N LYS A 135 15.16 2.73 5.23
CA LYS A 135 14.16 1.88 5.89
C LYS A 135 13.09 1.36 4.92
N GLN A 136 12.76 2.14 3.88
CA GLN A 136 11.75 1.75 2.91
C GLN A 136 12.12 0.51 2.09
N PHE A 137 13.41 0.14 2.04
CA PHE A 137 13.92 -0.98 1.26
C PHE A 137 14.24 -2.23 2.10
N GLU A 138 14.01 -2.21 3.43
CA GLU A 138 14.46 -3.29 4.32
C GLU A 138 13.83 -4.67 4.03
N HIS A 139 12.63 -4.68 3.43
CA HIS A 139 11.93 -5.90 3.06
C HIS A 139 12.39 -6.53 1.72
N LEU A 140 13.44 -5.98 1.09
CA LEU A 140 14.02 -6.46 -0.17
C LEU A 140 15.52 -6.70 -0.02
N ASP A 141 16.06 -7.68 -0.76
CA ASP A 141 17.50 -7.88 -0.81
C ASP A 141 18.18 -6.76 -1.64
N PRO A 142 19.10 -5.96 -1.07
CA PRO A 142 19.83 -4.94 -1.83
C PRO A 142 20.83 -5.51 -2.84
N GLN A 143 21.32 -6.74 -2.63
CA GLN A 143 22.30 -7.39 -3.49
C GLN A 143 21.67 -7.92 -4.79
N ASN A 144 20.38 -8.25 -4.74
CA ASN A 144 19.62 -8.76 -5.88
C ASN A 144 18.35 -7.95 -6.05
N GLN A 145 18.23 -7.21 -7.15
CA GLN A 145 17.09 -6.30 -7.36
C GLN A 145 16.07 -6.81 -8.40
N HIS A 146 16.34 -7.94 -9.05
CA HIS A 146 15.60 -8.36 -10.24
C HIS A 146 15.00 -9.77 -10.13
N THR A 147 15.55 -10.64 -9.29
CA THR A 147 15.01 -12.00 -9.09
C THR A 147 14.51 -12.13 -7.66
N PHE A 148 13.31 -12.68 -7.46
CA PHE A 148 12.73 -12.91 -6.14
C PHE A 148 13.19 -14.26 -5.61
N GLU A 149 14.04 -14.22 -4.58
CA GLU A 149 14.67 -15.39 -3.98
C GLU A 149 14.12 -15.70 -2.58
N ALA A 150 14.50 -16.85 -2.04
CA ALA A 150 14.17 -17.23 -0.67
C ALA A 150 14.53 -16.13 0.35
N ARG A 151 15.64 -15.43 0.12
CA ARG A 151 16.08 -14.31 0.98
C ARG A 151 15.09 -13.15 0.98
N ASP A 152 14.49 -12.84 -0.17
CA ASP A 152 13.48 -11.76 -0.26
C ASP A 152 12.22 -12.12 0.52
N LEU A 153 11.74 -13.35 0.38
CA LEU A 153 10.58 -13.81 1.14
C LEU A 153 10.86 -13.83 2.64
N GLU A 154 12.05 -14.28 3.04
CA GLU A 154 12.50 -14.23 4.44
C GLU A 154 12.50 -12.79 4.98
N LEU A 155 13.15 -11.85 4.26
CA LEU A 155 13.20 -10.44 4.65
C LEU A 155 11.81 -9.81 4.70
N LEU A 156 10.95 -10.11 3.73
CA LEU A 156 9.59 -9.59 3.67
C LEU A 156 8.77 -10.05 4.89
N ILE A 157 8.83 -11.32 5.25
CA ILE A 157 8.14 -11.88 6.42
C ILE A 157 8.69 -11.30 7.73
N GLN A 158 10.02 -11.25 7.87
CA GLN A 158 10.67 -10.73 9.07
C GLN A 158 10.36 -9.25 9.28
N THR A 159 10.45 -8.45 8.22
CA THR A 159 10.16 -7.01 8.26
C THR A 159 8.70 -6.77 8.57
N ALA A 160 7.77 -7.47 7.90
CA ALA A 160 6.33 -7.36 8.20
C ALA A 160 6.01 -7.72 9.65
N THR A 161 6.57 -8.82 10.15
CA THR A 161 6.37 -9.27 11.54
C THR A 161 6.86 -8.23 12.54
N ARG A 162 8.06 -7.68 12.30
CA ARG A 162 8.68 -6.67 13.17
C ARG A 162 7.87 -5.37 13.15
N ASP A 163 7.50 -4.89 11.97
CA ASP A 163 6.83 -3.62 11.79
C ASP A 163 5.40 -3.66 12.38
N LEU A 164 4.67 -4.76 12.21
CA LEU A 164 3.37 -4.98 12.86
C LEU A 164 3.50 -5.00 14.39
N ALA A 165 4.48 -5.72 14.93
CA ALA A 165 4.70 -5.76 16.37
C ALA A 165 5.07 -4.39 16.94
N GLN A 166 5.83 -3.58 16.20
CA GLN A 166 6.16 -2.21 16.58
C GLN A 166 4.93 -1.29 16.54
N TYR A 167 4.09 -1.44 15.52
CA TYR A 167 2.83 -0.71 15.40
C TYR A 167 1.91 -1.00 16.60
N ASP A 168 1.69 -2.28 16.92
CA ASP A 168 0.89 -2.69 18.07
C ASP A 168 1.47 -2.18 19.39
N ALA A 169 2.79 -2.27 19.57
CA ALA A 169 3.47 -1.80 20.78
C ALA A 169 3.36 -0.28 20.94
N ALA A 170 3.56 0.49 19.88
CA ALA A 170 3.47 1.95 19.89
C ALA A 170 2.04 2.39 20.26
N HIS A 171 1.02 1.81 19.63
CA HIS A 171 -0.37 2.11 19.96
C HIS A 171 -0.74 1.72 21.40
N HIS A 172 -0.22 0.59 21.88
CA HIS A 172 -0.42 0.20 23.26
C HIS A 172 0.23 1.18 24.26
N GLU A 173 1.43 1.70 23.96
CA GLU A 173 2.08 2.73 24.77
C GLU A 173 1.33 4.07 24.73
N GLU A 174 0.88 4.50 23.56
CA GLU A 174 0.07 5.70 23.38
C GLU A 174 -1.22 5.62 24.22
N PHE A 175 -1.91 4.48 24.14
CA PHE A 175 -3.10 4.21 24.94
C PHE A 175 -2.79 4.30 26.45
N LYS A 176 -1.68 3.70 26.91
CA LYS A 176 -1.24 3.82 28.31
C LYS A 176 -0.99 5.27 28.72
N ARG A 177 -0.27 6.04 27.90
CA ARG A 177 0.04 7.46 28.18
C ARG A 177 -1.24 8.29 28.26
N TYR A 178 -2.18 8.04 27.34
CA TYR A 178 -3.47 8.70 27.32
C TYR A 178 -4.28 8.38 28.59
N GLU A 179 -4.41 7.11 28.96
CA GLU A 179 -5.14 6.71 30.17
C GLU A 179 -4.48 7.26 31.45
N MET A 180 -3.14 7.29 31.52
CA MET A 180 -2.42 7.94 32.64
C MET A 180 -2.69 9.44 32.73
N LEU A 181 -2.65 10.16 31.60
CA LEU A 181 -2.91 11.60 31.57
C LEU A 181 -4.34 11.91 32.00
N LYS A 182 -5.30 11.18 31.46
CA LYS A 182 -6.73 11.30 31.79
C LYS A 182 -7.01 11.06 33.27
N GLU A 183 -6.39 10.04 33.87
CA GLU A 183 -6.52 9.76 35.30
C GLU A 183 -5.83 10.83 36.16
N HIS A 184 -4.67 11.36 35.73
CA HIS A 184 -4.00 12.47 36.42
C HIS A 184 -4.85 13.75 36.41
N GLU A 185 -5.40 14.13 35.26
CA GLU A 185 -6.31 15.27 35.13
C GLU A 185 -7.56 15.09 35.99
N ARG A 186 -8.14 13.88 35.99
CA ARG A 186 -9.27 13.54 36.85
C ARG A 186 -8.93 13.74 38.33
N ARG A 187 -7.77 13.28 38.80
CA ARG A 187 -7.35 13.45 40.20
C ARG A 187 -7.18 14.92 40.55
N ARG A 188 -6.52 15.70 39.68
CA ARG A 188 -6.38 17.16 39.84
C ARG A 188 -7.72 17.87 39.90
N TYR A 189 -8.67 17.46 39.07
CA TYR A 189 -10.04 17.98 39.10
C TYR A 189 -10.76 17.65 40.41
N LEU A 190 -10.67 16.41 40.90
CA LEU A 190 -11.26 16.08 42.20
C LEU A 190 -10.59 16.84 43.34
N GLU A 191 -9.26 16.99 43.32
CA GLU A 191 -8.51 17.77 44.32
C GLU A 191 -8.92 19.25 44.37
N SER A 192 -9.36 19.86 43.25
CA SER A 192 -9.77 21.26 43.23
C SER A 192 -11.20 21.51 43.76
N LEU A 193 -12.02 20.47 43.88
CA LEU A 193 -13.40 20.55 44.36
C LEU A 193 -13.51 20.48 45.90
N GLY A 194 -14.60 21.01 46.46
CA GLY A 194 -14.97 20.81 47.87
C GLY A 194 -15.60 19.43 48.16
N GLU A 195 -15.76 19.06 49.43
CA GLU A 195 -16.15 17.69 49.84
C GLU A 195 -17.47 17.18 49.25
N GLU A 196 -18.53 17.98 49.28
CA GLU A 196 -19.85 17.62 48.71
C GLU A 196 -19.77 17.44 47.18
N GLN A 197 -19.06 18.35 46.49
CA GLN A 197 -18.89 18.31 45.03
C GLN A 197 -18.02 17.13 44.58
N ARG A 198 -17.00 16.75 45.36
CA ARG A 198 -16.19 15.55 45.11
C ARG A 198 -17.06 14.28 45.14
N LYS A 199 -17.89 14.11 46.17
CA LYS A 199 -18.81 12.96 46.28
C LYS A 199 -19.77 12.86 45.10
N GLU A 200 -20.29 13.99 44.64
CA GLU A 200 -21.20 13.99 43.48
C GLU A 200 -20.47 13.63 42.17
N ALA A 201 -19.27 14.18 41.96
CA ALA A 201 -18.44 13.88 40.79
C ALA A 201 -18.03 12.40 40.73
N GLU A 202 -17.64 11.82 41.88
CA GLU A 202 -17.33 10.39 41.98
C GLU A 202 -18.53 9.50 41.68
N ARG A 203 -19.72 9.83 42.22
CA ARG A 203 -20.96 9.10 41.92
C ARG A 203 -21.28 9.12 40.43
N LYS A 204 -21.21 10.29 39.79
CA LYS A 204 -21.48 10.43 38.34
C LYS A 204 -20.52 9.59 37.49
N LEU A 205 -19.25 9.54 37.87
CA LEU A 205 -18.27 8.72 37.16
C LEU A 205 -18.55 7.23 37.33
N GLN A 206 -18.89 6.79 38.55
CA GLN A 206 -19.21 5.40 38.84
C GLN A 206 -20.45 4.94 38.05
N GLU A 207 -21.43 5.82 37.90
CA GLU A 207 -22.62 5.60 37.07
C GLU A 207 -22.26 5.52 35.58
N GLN A 208 -21.41 6.41 35.06
CA GLN A 208 -20.90 6.30 33.69
C GLN A 208 -20.13 4.99 33.45
N GLN A 209 -19.30 4.56 34.39
CA GLN A 209 -18.57 3.29 34.29
C GLN A 209 -19.52 2.09 34.27
N ARG A 210 -20.57 2.10 35.09
CA ARG A 210 -21.61 1.06 35.06
C ARG A 210 -22.32 1.03 33.70
N ARG A 211 -22.74 2.20 33.19
CA ARG A 211 -23.38 2.31 31.87
C ARG A 211 -22.50 1.79 30.73
N HIS A 212 -21.19 2.08 30.75
CA HIS A 212 -20.27 1.53 29.75
C HIS A 212 -20.08 0.01 29.86
N ARG A 213 -20.14 -0.56 31.07
CA ARG A 213 -20.05 -2.02 31.28
C ARG A 213 -21.33 -2.75 30.88
N GLU A 214 -22.48 -2.11 31.07
CA GLU A 214 -23.80 -2.66 30.76
C GLU A 214 -24.21 -2.48 29.29
N HIS A 215 -23.51 -1.62 28.54
CA HIS A 215 -23.74 -1.48 27.10
C HIS A 215 -23.38 -2.79 26.38
N PRO A 216 -24.31 -3.44 25.67
CA PRO A 216 -24.02 -4.66 24.93
C PRO A 216 -23.00 -4.35 23.83
N LYS A 217 -22.02 -5.25 23.63
CA LYS A 217 -21.10 -5.17 22.50
C LYS A 217 -21.91 -5.19 21.21
N VAL A 218 -21.85 -4.10 20.45
CA VAL A 218 -22.39 -4.05 19.09
C VAL A 218 -21.42 -4.87 18.23
N ASN A 219 -21.84 -6.05 17.82
CA ASN A 219 -21.09 -6.81 16.82
C ASN A 219 -21.25 -6.06 15.49
N VAL A 220 -20.15 -5.57 14.94
CA VAL A 220 -20.03 -5.08 13.56
C VAL A 220 -19.33 -6.17 12.77
#